data_AF-A0A2D8WUX9-F1
#
_entry.id   AF-A0A2D8WUX9-F1
#
_cell.length_a   1.000
_cell.length_b   1.000
_cell.length_c   1.000
_cell.angle_alpha   90.00
_cell.angle_beta   90.00
_cell.angle_gamma   90.00
#
_symmetry.space_group_name_H-M   'P 1'
#
loop_
_entity.id
_entity.type
_entity.pdbx_description
1 polymer ?
#
loop_
_entity_poly.entity_id
_entity_poly.type
_entity_poly.pdbx_seq_one_letter_code
_entity_poly.pdbx_strand_id
1 'polypeptide(L)'
;MPRITRSHSGTSRASVVTSIPDRSVIDAMLASCDQNRAWLAPEARQPLCMTPHPGFYTNTAAGMLQFLSYRGRTTCGRRQEAAPRGTGAMPNKTPLLLSILALAALLASQAMMGRAAGMGAALAGFLGGFAFYHAAFGFAGGWRRCLTQGDGSGVRAQVLLLALILPVSLTLIALGGASGWVVPVGVGFLAGAAIFGIGMALAGSCASGTLFVAGGGNTRMLVTLAFFIAGSLLGTAHVPFWLSLPRLPALSLPATFGTPGAIAISLGLCAALAWLSRLPERSRPIPASRSVPPFRLLRGPWPAWFGALVLAIAALGMFLSLHRPWGVTEAFALWGAKIYQALGFSVADWPYWSGGRRAQLTQPVLAHATSVTNLALIAGAMVAASLAGRFRPVWTVSGREVATAALGGLAMGYGARLSSGCNIGALMGGVTSGSLHGWVWAVAAFAGYALMLRWRLPGRRGDARVQNAPS
;
A
#
# COMPACT_ATOMS: atom_id res chain seq x y z
N MET A 1 40.71 -57.05 -35.36
CA MET A 1 41.15 -58.13 -34.45
C MET A 1 42.44 -57.68 -33.75
N PRO A 2 42.69 -58.03 -32.48
CA PRO A 2 41.91 -57.63 -31.31
C PRO A 2 42.80 -57.26 -30.07
N ARG A 3 42.11 -56.95 -28.97
CA ARG A 3 42.46 -57.25 -27.54
C ARG A 3 43.57 -56.44 -26.84
N ILE A 4 43.19 -55.61 -25.87
CA ILE A 4 42.99 -55.87 -24.42
C ILE A 4 44.34 -56.03 -23.69
N THR A 5 44.61 -55.13 -22.73
CA THR A 5 44.91 -55.49 -21.32
C THR A 5 44.73 -54.29 -20.38
N ARG A 6 44.18 -54.61 -19.20
CA ARG A 6 43.90 -53.76 -18.04
C ARG A 6 45.19 -53.37 -17.30
N SER A 7 45.21 -52.25 -16.58
CA SER A 7 45.00 -52.24 -15.11
C SER A 7 45.38 -50.92 -14.43
N HIS A 8 44.48 -50.55 -13.51
CA HIS A 8 44.62 -49.88 -12.22
C HIS A 8 45.46 -48.61 -11.95
N SER A 9 44.72 -47.71 -11.28
CA SER A 9 45.08 -46.88 -10.11
C SER A 9 45.60 -45.47 -10.39
N GLY A 10 44.99 -44.49 -9.72
CA GLY A 10 45.45 -43.10 -9.70
C GLY A 10 44.32 -42.08 -9.67
N THR A 11 43.76 -41.84 -8.49
CA THR A 11 42.92 -40.68 -8.16
C THR A 11 43.74 -39.39 -8.31
N SER A 12 43.41 -38.53 -9.27
CA SER A 12 44.06 -37.22 -9.44
C SER A 12 43.33 -36.12 -8.66
N ARG A 13 44.12 -35.36 -7.88
CA ARG A 13 43.77 -34.01 -7.42
C ARG A 13 44.04 -33.05 -8.57
N ALA A 14 43.05 -32.25 -8.97
CA ALA A 14 43.24 -31.13 -9.88
C ALA A 14 43.68 -29.87 -9.09
N SER A 15 44.91 -29.43 -9.32
CA SER A 15 45.43 -28.13 -8.88
C SER A 15 45.07 -27.06 -9.92
N VAL A 16 44.44 -25.98 -9.45
CA VAL A 16 44.13 -24.77 -10.22
C VAL A 16 45.41 -23.94 -10.37
N VAL A 17 45.84 -23.70 -11.60
CA VAL A 17 46.90 -22.73 -11.93
C VAL A 17 46.22 -21.38 -12.22
N THR A 18 46.51 -20.37 -11.39
CA THR A 18 46.15 -18.97 -11.62
C THR A 18 47.20 -18.30 -12.49
N SER A 19 46.86 -17.91 -13.72
CA SER A 19 47.66 -16.99 -14.54
C SER A 19 47.13 -15.56 -14.42
N ILE A 20 48.03 -14.64 -14.08
CA ILE A 20 47.80 -13.19 -14.02
C ILE A 20 47.81 -12.65 -15.46
N PRO A 21 46.86 -11.82 -15.90
CA PRO A 21 46.86 -11.28 -17.25
C PRO A 21 47.96 -10.24 -17.47
N ASP A 22 48.50 -10.27 -18.69
CA ASP A 22 49.63 -9.49 -19.19
C ASP A 22 49.37 -7.96 -19.17
N ARG A 23 50.41 -7.17 -18.90
CA ARG A 23 50.35 -5.70 -18.74
C ARG A 23 49.78 -4.99 -19.98
N SER A 24 49.92 -5.59 -21.14
CA SER A 24 49.38 -5.13 -22.42
C SER A 24 47.85 -4.99 -22.43
N VAL A 25 47.13 -5.80 -21.65
CA VAL A 25 45.66 -5.74 -21.53
C VAL A 25 45.22 -4.62 -20.57
N ILE A 26 46.01 -4.37 -19.52
CA ILE A 26 45.76 -3.27 -18.58
C ILE A 26 45.99 -1.92 -19.26
N ASP A 27 47.04 -1.81 -20.07
CA ASP A 27 47.34 -0.58 -20.82
C ASP A 27 46.29 -0.30 -21.92
N ALA A 28 45.73 -1.34 -22.55
CA ALA A 28 44.60 -1.19 -23.49
C ALA A 28 43.30 -0.75 -22.79
N MET A 29 43.05 -1.22 -21.56
CA MET A 29 41.90 -0.78 -20.76
C MET A 29 42.06 0.66 -20.25
N LEU A 30 43.27 1.09 -19.90
CA LEU A 30 43.56 2.46 -19.48
C LEU A 30 43.49 3.45 -20.66
N ALA A 31 43.97 3.05 -21.84
CA ALA A 31 43.84 3.86 -23.07
C ALA A 31 42.38 4.07 -23.51
N SER A 32 41.50 3.09 -23.28
CA SER A 32 40.06 3.21 -23.55
C SER A 32 39.32 4.08 -22.51
N CYS A 33 39.88 4.21 -21.30
CA CYS A 33 39.38 5.12 -20.26
C CYS A 33 39.72 6.60 -20.53
N ASP A 34 40.86 6.90 -21.16
CA ASP A 34 41.25 8.28 -21.47
C ASP A 34 40.60 8.83 -22.76
N GLN A 35 40.08 7.99 -23.66
CA GLN A 35 39.28 8.44 -24.82
C GLN A 35 37.89 8.99 -24.45
N ASN A 36 37.39 8.75 -23.24
CA ASN A 36 36.12 9.31 -22.75
C ASN A 36 36.27 10.64 -21.97
N ARG A 37 37.47 11.22 -21.92
CA ARG A 37 37.72 12.53 -21.27
C ARG A 37 37.61 13.75 -22.20
N ALA A 38 37.39 13.56 -23.50
CA ALA A 38 37.43 14.62 -24.51
C ALA A 38 36.11 15.39 -24.76
N TRP A 39 35.19 15.45 -23.78
CA TRP A 39 33.94 16.26 -23.88
C TRP A 39 33.80 17.36 -22.81
N LEU A 40 34.90 17.75 -22.17
CA LEU A 40 34.91 18.88 -21.23
C LEU A 40 35.81 19.98 -21.77
N ALA A 41 35.20 20.91 -22.53
CA ALA A 41 35.77 22.23 -22.72
C ALA A 41 35.37 23.15 -21.53
N PRO A 42 36.22 24.12 -21.16
CA PRO A 42 36.19 24.79 -19.88
C PRO A 42 35.68 26.24 -20.01
N GLU A 43 34.57 26.62 -19.38
CA GLU A 43 34.24 28.04 -19.23
C GLU A 43 33.23 28.30 -18.09
N ALA A 44 33.42 29.43 -17.44
CA ALA A 44 32.58 30.05 -16.39
C ALA A 44 32.66 29.45 -14.97
N ARG A 45 33.81 29.69 -14.33
CA ARG A 45 33.83 30.08 -12.90
C ARG A 45 33.20 31.48 -12.79
N GLN A 46 32.13 31.64 -12.00
CA GLN A 46 31.95 32.75 -11.04
C GLN A 46 30.58 32.64 -10.32
N PRO A 47 30.49 33.06 -9.04
CA PRO A 47 29.28 32.97 -8.23
C PRO A 47 28.48 34.28 -8.29
N LEU A 48 27.15 34.22 -8.40
CA LEU A 48 26.28 35.37 -8.17
C LEU A 48 25.19 35.02 -7.17
N CYS A 49 25.41 35.52 -5.95
CA CYS A 49 24.36 35.82 -4.98
C CYS A 49 23.37 36.81 -5.58
N MET A 50 22.06 36.63 -5.35
CA MET A 50 21.15 37.74 -5.06
C MET A 50 19.87 37.22 -4.39
N THR A 51 19.53 37.87 -3.28
CA THR A 51 18.35 37.74 -2.43
C THR A 51 17.17 38.59 -2.97
N PRO A 52 15.94 38.51 -2.40
CA PRO A 52 14.66 38.66 -3.10
C PRO A 52 13.98 40.04 -2.92
N HIS A 53 12.94 40.35 -3.72
CA HIS A 53 11.92 41.36 -3.38
C HIS A 53 10.60 41.19 -4.18
N PRO A 54 9.48 41.83 -3.78
CA PRO A 54 8.16 41.20 -3.66
C PRO A 54 7.03 41.93 -4.42
N GLY A 55 5.83 41.32 -4.42
CA GLY A 55 4.55 42.02 -4.58
C GLY A 55 4.05 42.18 -6.01
N PHE A 56 2.81 41.75 -6.25
CA PHE A 56 1.75 42.59 -6.82
C PHE A 56 0.42 41.84 -6.72
N TYR A 57 -0.45 42.33 -5.82
CA TYR A 57 -1.88 42.11 -5.85
C TYR A 57 -2.51 43.25 -6.65
N THR A 58 -3.28 42.96 -7.69
CA THR A 58 -4.44 43.78 -8.05
C THR A 58 -5.46 42.95 -8.82
N ASN A 59 -6.69 43.03 -8.31
CA ASN A 59 -7.94 42.53 -8.83
C ASN A 59 -8.38 43.43 -10.00
N THR A 60 -8.76 42.87 -11.16
CA THR A 60 -9.75 43.49 -12.09
C THR A 60 -10.17 42.47 -13.15
N ALA A 61 -11.47 42.48 -13.44
CA ALA A 61 -12.23 41.52 -14.23
C ALA A 61 -11.96 41.56 -15.76
N ALA A 62 -10.74 41.90 -16.19
CA ALA A 62 -10.33 41.90 -17.60
C ALA A 62 -9.36 40.74 -17.96
N GLY A 63 -8.96 39.91 -16.98
CA GLY A 63 -8.03 38.78 -17.19
C GLY A 63 -8.65 37.48 -17.72
N MET A 64 -9.95 37.43 -17.98
CA MET A 64 -10.68 36.19 -18.19
C MET A 64 -10.96 35.85 -19.68
N LEU A 65 -10.64 36.76 -20.62
CA LEU A 65 -10.89 36.55 -22.06
C LEU A 65 -9.63 36.53 -22.95
N GLN A 66 -8.44 36.71 -22.39
CA GLN A 66 -7.15 36.52 -23.10
C GLN A 66 -6.49 35.14 -22.82
N PHE A 67 -7.12 34.28 -22.02
CA PHE A 67 -6.58 32.97 -21.64
C PHE A 67 -6.86 31.84 -22.66
N LEU A 68 -7.55 32.12 -23.78
CA LEU A 68 -7.91 31.11 -24.80
C LEU A 68 -7.06 31.13 -26.07
N SER A 69 -6.02 31.97 -26.18
CA SER A 69 -5.23 32.08 -27.42
C SER A 69 -3.71 31.93 -27.27
N TYR A 70 -3.16 31.62 -26.09
CA TYR A 70 -1.72 31.34 -25.98
C TYR A 70 -1.35 29.89 -26.35
N ARG A 71 -1.35 29.62 -27.67
CA ARG A 71 -0.55 28.56 -28.29
C ARG A 71 0.94 28.91 -28.11
N GLY A 72 1.62 28.22 -27.20
CA GLY A 72 3.05 28.37 -26.98
C GLY A 72 3.74 27.03 -26.75
N ARG A 73 4.41 26.54 -27.80
CA ARG A 73 5.41 25.47 -27.85
C ARG A 73 5.93 24.97 -26.49
N THR A 74 5.50 23.78 -26.07
CA THR A 74 6.24 23.01 -25.07
C THR A 74 7.37 22.27 -25.77
N THR A 75 8.55 22.89 -25.82
CA THR A 75 9.79 22.15 -26.03
C THR A 75 9.96 21.17 -24.86
N CYS A 76 9.85 19.89 -25.20
CA CYS A 76 10.13 18.78 -24.30
C CYS A 76 11.63 18.75 -24.00
N GLY A 77 12.04 19.53 -23.01
CA GLY A 77 13.38 19.55 -22.46
C GLY A 77 13.26 19.56 -20.94
N ARG A 78 12.78 18.45 -20.37
CA ARG A 78 12.76 18.27 -18.92
C ARG A 78 14.23 18.17 -18.47
N ARG A 79 14.85 19.31 -18.13
CA ARG A 79 15.97 19.34 -17.19
C ARG A 79 15.45 18.66 -15.94
N GLN A 80 15.83 17.40 -15.77
CA GLN A 80 15.88 16.81 -14.46
C GLN A 80 16.87 17.68 -13.69
N GLU A 81 16.36 18.60 -12.88
CA GLU A 81 17.13 19.04 -11.72
C GLU A 81 17.52 17.74 -11.00
N ALA A 82 18.82 17.44 -11.05
CA ALA A 82 19.40 16.35 -10.31
C ALA A 82 18.88 16.48 -8.88
N ALA A 83 18.17 15.44 -8.40
CA ALA A 83 17.84 15.33 -7.01
C ALA A 83 19.13 15.62 -6.22
N PRO A 84 19.13 16.56 -5.26
CA PRO A 84 20.32 16.80 -4.47
C PRO A 84 20.74 15.45 -3.92
N ARG A 85 21.97 15.02 -4.25
CA ARG A 85 22.59 13.83 -3.69
C ARG A 85 22.40 13.99 -2.19
N GLY A 86 21.52 13.16 -1.61
CA GLY A 86 21.16 13.26 -0.21
C GLY A 86 22.42 13.08 0.60
N THR A 87 23.02 14.18 1.02
CA THR A 87 23.90 14.21 2.17
C THR A 87 23.10 13.57 3.30
N GLY A 88 23.72 12.66 4.04
CA GLY A 88 23.07 11.90 5.10
C GLY A 88 22.59 12.80 6.21
N ALA A 89 21.46 13.48 6.01
CA ALA A 89 20.75 14.21 7.04
C ALA A 89 20.48 13.21 8.15
N MET A 90 21.04 13.46 9.34
CA MET A 90 20.86 12.58 10.48
C MET A 90 19.37 12.35 10.71
N PRO A 91 18.94 11.10 11.00
CA PRO A 91 17.57 10.81 11.37
C PRO A 91 17.10 11.81 12.42
N ASN A 92 15.97 12.50 12.17
CA ASN A 92 15.36 13.34 13.18
C ASN A 92 15.00 12.42 14.36
N LYS A 93 15.69 12.61 15.50
CA LYS A 93 15.57 11.71 16.65
C LYS A 93 14.24 11.86 17.37
N THR A 94 13.59 13.03 17.25
CA THR A 94 12.33 13.33 17.94
C THR A 94 11.17 12.44 17.51
N PRO A 95 10.77 12.36 16.21
CA PRO A 95 9.68 11.46 15.80
C PRO A 95 10.00 9.99 16.04
N LEU A 96 11.29 9.60 15.95
CA LEU A 96 11.74 8.25 16.29
C LEU A 96 11.48 7.94 17.78
N LEU A 97 11.93 8.81 18.68
CA LEU A 97 11.74 8.64 20.13
C LEU A 97 10.25 8.63 20.48
N LEU A 98 9.46 9.56 19.94
CA LEU A 98 8.02 9.61 20.15
C LEU A 98 7.32 8.32 19.70
N SER A 99 7.74 7.74 18.57
CA SER A 99 7.19 6.47 18.08
C SER A 99 7.50 5.31 19.01
N ILE A 100 8.73 5.23 19.51
CA ILE A 100 9.18 4.17 20.41
C ILE A 100 8.45 4.29 21.75
N LEU A 101 8.32 5.50 22.29
CA LEU A 101 7.55 5.77 23.51
C LEU A 101 6.07 5.44 23.31
N ALA A 102 5.48 5.79 22.17
CA ALA A 102 4.09 5.45 21.86
C ALA A 102 3.87 3.94 21.79
N LEU A 103 4.79 3.17 21.18
CA LEU A 103 4.72 1.72 21.17
C LEU A 103 4.87 1.14 22.58
N ALA A 104 5.84 1.63 23.36
CA ALA A 104 6.07 1.18 24.74
C ALA A 104 4.85 1.44 25.63
N ALA A 105 4.25 2.63 25.54
CA ALA A 105 3.02 2.99 26.24
C ALA A 105 1.85 2.10 25.82
N LEU A 106 1.73 1.78 24.52
CA LEU A 106 0.69 0.89 24.02
C LEU A 106 0.86 -0.54 24.56
N LEU A 107 2.07 -1.08 24.57
CA LEU A 107 2.37 -2.40 25.13
C LEU A 107 2.14 -2.45 26.64
N ALA A 108 2.59 -1.44 27.38
CA ALA A 108 2.36 -1.31 28.81
C ALA A 108 0.86 -1.25 29.12
N SER A 109 0.09 -0.46 28.36
CA SER A 109 -1.37 -0.39 28.49
C SER A 109 -2.04 -1.75 28.30
N GLN A 110 -1.63 -2.52 27.28
CA GLN A 110 -2.18 -3.88 27.07
C GLN A 110 -1.79 -4.84 28.20
N ALA A 111 -0.55 -4.75 28.71
CA ALA A 111 -0.08 -5.56 29.83
C ALA A 111 -0.86 -5.26 31.12
N MET A 112 -1.08 -3.98 31.44
CA MET A 112 -1.87 -3.56 32.60
C MET A 112 -3.33 -4.02 32.52
N MET A 113 -3.90 -4.12 31.32
CA MET A 113 -5.25 -4.67 31.11
C MET A 113 -5.28 -6.20 31.04
N GLY A 114 -4.15 -6.89 31.17
CA GLY A 114 -4.07 -8.36 31.04
C GLY A 114 -4.36 -8.88 29.63
N ARG A 115 -4.18 -8.07 28.59
CA ARG A 115 -4.56 -8.38 27.20
C ARG A 115 -3.35 -8.84 26.37
N ALA A 116 -2.84 -10.04 26.62
CA ALA A 116 -1.72 -10.62 25.88
C ALA A 116 -1.95 -10.64 24.35
N ALA A 117 -3.17 -10.98 23.92
CA ALA A 117 -3.58 -10.92 22.51
C ALA A 117 -3.44 -9.51 21.91
N GLY A 118 -3.72 -8.47 22.69
CA GLY A 118 -3.54 -7.07 22.30
C GLY A 118 -2.06 -6.67 22.15
N MET A 119 -1.17 -7.22 22.98
CA MET A 119 0.28 -7.02 22.85
C MET A 119 0.80 -7.63 21.55
N GLY A 120 0.42 -8.88 21.26
CA GLY A 120 0.80 -9.54 20.00
C GLY A 120 0.28 -8.77 18.77
N ALA A 121 -0.95 -8.27 18.84
CA ALA A 121 -1.54 -7.44 17.80
C ALA A 121 -0.86 -6.07 17.63
N ALA A 122 -0.34 -5.48 18.71
CA ALA A 122 0.46 -4.26 18.65
C ALA A 122 1.81 -4.53 17.96
N LEU A 123 2.52 -5.59 18.34
CA LEU A 123 3.80 -5.96 17.72
C LEU A 123 3.64 -6.27 16.22
N ALA A 124 2.63 -7.06 15.86
CA ALA A 124 2.31 -7.36 14.47
C ALA A 124 1.89 -6.09 13.69
N GLY A 125 1.11 -5.20 14.31
CA GLY A 125 0.72 -3.91 13.72
C GLY A 125 1.92 -3.01 13.45
N PHE A 126 2.84 -2.90 14.41
CA PHE A 126 4.08 -2.14 14.29
C PHE A 126 4.98 -2.69 13.17
N LEU A 127 5.22 -4.00 13.14
CA LEU A 127 5.95 -4.67 12.06
C LEU A 127 5.30 -4.40 10.70
N GLY A 128 3.97 -4.47 10.66
CA GLY A 128 3.17 -4.14 9.49
C GLY A 128 3.40 -2.71 9.00
N GLY A 129 3.30 -1.72 9.89
CA GLY A 129 3.54 -0.31 9.57
C GLY A 129 4.94 -0.05 9.04
N PHE A 130 5.94 -0.68 9.67
CA PHE A 130 7.34 -0.61 9.26
C PHE A 130 7.53 -1.14 7.83
N ALA A 131 6.98 -2.32 7.54
CA ALA A 131 7.04 -2.97 6.23
C ALA A 131 6.27 -2.19 5.16
N PHE A 132 5.05 -1.75 5.47
CA PHE A 132 4.22 -0.95 4.58
C PHE A 132 4.96 0.30 4.09
N TYR A 133 5.63 1.01 5.00
CA TYR A 133 6.37 2.23 4.68
C TYR A 133 7.62 1.93 3.83
N HIS A 134 8.50 1.04 4.27
CA HIS A 134 9.76 0.77 3.55
C HIS A 134 9.56 0.14 2.17
N ALA A 135 8.53 -0.69 2.00
CA ALA A 135 8.18 -1.29 0.71
C ALA A 135 7.24 -0.40 -0.14
N ALA A 136 6.79 0.74 0.39
CA ALA A 136 5.74 1.57 -0.21
C ALA A 136 4.53 0.73 -0.67
N PHE A 137 4.12 -0.24 0.17
CA PHE A 137 3.20 -1.32 -0.17
C PHE A 137 1.74 -0.84 -0.08
N GLY A 138 1.31 -0.02 -1.04
CA GLY A 138 -0.06 0.49 -1.13
C GLY A 138 -0.89 -0.25 -2.17
N PHE A 139 -2.09 -0.73 -1.79
CA PHE A 139 -3.03 -1.37 -2.72
C PHE A 139 -3.42 -0.43 -3.87
N ALA A 140 -3.91 0.77 -3.53
CA ALA A 140 -4.29 1.79 -4.50
C ALA A 140 -3.13 2.19 -5.44
N GLY A 141 -1.90 2.30 -4.90
CA GLY A 141 -0.71 2.62 -5.69
C GLY A 141 -0.40 1.56 -6.74
N GLY A 142 -0.46 0.28 -6.36
CA GLY A 142 -0.27 -0.84 -7.29
C GLY A 142 -1.35 -0.88 -8.38
N TRP A 143 -2.62 -0.68 -8.01
CA TRP A 143 -3.73 -0.65 -8.97
C TRP A 143 -3.61 0.53 -9.94
N ARG A 144 -3.22 1.71 -9.45
CA ARG A 144 -2.98 2.90 -10.29
C ARG A 144 -1.92 2.63 -11.34
N ARG A 145 -0.76 2.09 -10.93
CA ARG A 145 0.35 1.83 -11.87
C ARG A 145 -0.05 0.79 -12.92
N CYS A 146 -0.74 -0.27 -12.51
CA CYS A 146 -1.26 -1.27 -13.44
C CYS A 146 -2.20 -0.64 -14.48
N LEU A 147 -3.18 0.16 -14.04
CA LEU A 147 -4.19 0.76 -14.93
C LEU A 147 -3.67 1.91 -15.80
N THR A 148 -2.74 2.73 -15.29
CA THR A 148 -2.28 3.94 -15.99
C THR A 148 -0.98 3.73 -16.77
N GLN A 149 -0.04 2.97 -16.20
CA GLN A 149 1.30 2.75 -16.74
C GLN A 149 1.47 1.36 -17.34
N GLY A 150 0.56 0.42 -17.07
CA GLY A 150 0.72 -0.98 -17.44
C GLY A 150 1.61 -1.78 -16.49
N ASP A 151 2.16 -1.18 -15.43
CA ASP A 151 3.06 -1.84 -14.46
C ASP A 151 2.27 -2.65 -13.42
N GLY A 152 2.27 -3.98 -13.58
CA GLY A 152 1.60 -4.93 -12.71
C GLY A 152 2.41 -5.35 -11.48
N SER A 153 3.63 -4.85 -11.29
CA SER A 153 4.52 -5.28 -10.18
C SER A 153 3.88 -5.14 -8.80
N GLY A 154 3.13 -4.07 -8.57
CA GLY A 154 2.44 -3.84 -7.31
C GLY A 154 1.29 -4.82 -7.07
N VAL A 155 0.57 -5.20 -8.13
CA VAL A 155 -0.51 -6.21 -8.06
C VAL A 155 0.11 -7.58 -7.75
N ARG A 156 1.21 -7.94 -8.42
CA ARG A 156 1.92 -9.21 -8.14
C ARG A 156 2.42 -9.30 -6.70
N ALA A 157 2.92 -8.20 -6.14
CA ALA A 157 3.34 -8.17 -4.74
C ALA A 157 2.15 -8.39 -3.77
N GLN A 158 0.97 -7.83 -4.08
CA GLN A 158 -0.26 -8.08 -3.32
C GLN A 158 -0.74 -9.53 -3.45
N VAL A 159 -0.65 -10.11 -4.64
CA VAL A 159 -0.96 -11.54 -4.87
C VAL A 159 0.01 -12.44 -4.11
N LEU A 160 1.30 -12.12 -4.11
CA LEU A 160 2.31 -12.85 -3.34
C LEU A 160 2.00 -12.80 -1.84
N LEU A 161 1.61 -11.64 -1.31
CA LEU A 161 1.16 -11.51 0.07
C LEU A 161 0.01 -12.48 0.38
N LEU A 162 -1.02 -12.56 -0.46
CA LEU A 162 -2.13 -13.51 -0.28
C LEU A 162 -1.65 -14.96 -0.34
N ALA A 163 -0.83 -15.31 -1.33
CA ALA A 163 -0.33 -16.67 -1.53
C ALA A 163 0.53 -17.16 -0.36
N LEU A 164 1.25 -16.26 0.33
CA LEU A 164 2.05 -16.60 1.51
C LEU A 164 1.18 -16.85 2.76
N ILE A 165 0.07 -16.12 2.93
CA ILE A 165 -0.80 -16.25 4.11
C ILE A 165 -1.76 -17.44 3.95
N LEU A 166 -2.27 -17.66 2.74
CA LEU A 166 -3.36 -18.59 2.43
C LEU A 166 -3.18 -20.01 2.99
N PRO A 167 -2.09 -20.75 2.69
CA PRO A 167 -1.96 -22.13 3.14
C PRO A 167 -1.91 -22.24 4.67
N VAL A 168 -1.21 -21.31 5.32
CA VAL A 168 -1.02 -21.32 6.78
C VAL A 168 -2.31 -20.96 7.51
N SER A 169 -2.97 -19.87 7.09
CA SER A 169 -4.21 -19.40 7.71
C SER A 169 -5.36 -20.39 7.56
N LEU A 170 -5.56 -20.98 6.38
CA LEU A 170 -6.62 -21.97 6.17
C LEU A 170 -6.38 -23.26 6.95
N THR A 171 -5.12 -23.70 7.07
CA THR A 171 -4.76 -24.85 7.91
C THR A 171 -5.02 -24.54 9.39
N LEU A 172 -4.62 -23.36 9.86
CA LEU A 172 -4.85 -22.93 11.24
C LEU A 172 -6.35 -22.86 11.59
N ILE A 173 -7.18 -22.35 10.68
CA ILE A 173 -8.64 -22.32 10.83
C ILE A 173 -9.20 -23.74 10.88
N ALA A 174 -8.75 -24.63 9.98
CA ALA A 174 -9.21 -26.02 9.95
C ALA A 174 -8.88 -26.80 11.23
N LEU A 175 -7.74 -26.48 11.87
CA LEU A 175 -7.33 -27.05 13.16
C LEU A 175 -8.04 -26.41 14.37
N GLY A 176 -8.95 -25.46 14.16
CA GLY A 176 -9.65 -24.75 15.23
C GLY A 176 -8.81 -23.70 15.97
N GLY A 177 -7.59 -23.41 15.49
CA GLY A 177 -6.69 -22.42 16.08
C GLY A 177 -7.04 -20.97 15.75
N ALA A 178 -7.97 -20.73 14.80
CA ALA A 178 -8.47 -19.40 14.48
C ALA A 178 -9.86 -19.46 13.83
N SER A 179 -10.55 -18.32 13.83
CA SER A 179 -11.82 -18.12 13.13
C SER A 179 -11.60 -17.35 11.82
N GLY A 180 -12.28 -17.77 10.75
CA GLY A 180 -12.29 -17.06 9.47
C GLY A 180 -13.38 -16.00 9.40
N TRP A 181 -13.16 -14.95 8.60
CA TRP A 181 -14.22 -14.03 8.19
C TRP A 181 -14.91 -14.56 6.95
N VAL A 182 -16.14 -15.07 7.12
CA VAL A 182 -17.01 -15.50 6.03
C VAL A 182 -18.25 -14.60 6.04
N VAL A 183 -18.39 -13.79 4.99
CA VAL A 183 -19.40 -12.72 4.91
C VAL A 183 -20.31 -12.98 3.71
N PRO A 184 -21.63 -12.74 3.83
CA PRO A 184 -22.55 -12.84 2.70
C PRO A 184 -22.28 -11.77 1.65
N VAL A 185 -22.51 -12.12 0.38
CA VAL A 185 -22.39 -11.19 -0.75
C VAL A 185 -23.79 -10.77 -1.17
N GLY A 186 -24.07 -9.47 -1.14
CA GLY A 186 -25.33 -8.91 -1.59
C GLY A 186 -25.17 -7.57 -2.30
N VAL A 187 -26.30 -6.95 -2.67
CA VAL A 187 -26.30 -5.68 -3.41
C VAL A 187 -25.55 -4.58 -2.65
N GLY A 188 -25.83 -4.44 -1.35
CA GLY A 188 -25.14 -3.45 -0.51
C GLY A 188 -23.63 -3.70 -0.37
N PHE A 189 -23.22 -4.97 -0.35
CA PHE A 189 -21.80 -5.33 -0.32
C PHE A 189 -21.08 -4.90 -1.61
N LEU A 190 -21.68 -5.20 -2.77
CA LEU A 190 -21.12 -4.82 -4.08
C LEU A 190 -21.04 -3.30 -4.24
N ALA A 191 -22.12 -2.59 -3.90
CA ALA A 191 -22.15 -1.13 -3.92
C ALA A 191 -21.08 -0.55 -2.97
N GLY A 192 -20.98 -1.08 -1.75
CA GLY A 192 -19.97 -0.70 -0.78
C GLY A 192 -18.54 -0.85 -1.29
N ALA A 193 -18.23 -2.00 -1.90
CA ALA A 193 -16.90 -2.27 -2.45
C ALA A 193 -16.57 -1.31 -3.60
N ALA A 194 -17.52 -1.05 -4.50
CA ALA A 194 -17.35 -0.10 -5.59
C ALA A 194 -17.14 1.34 -5.09
N ILE A 195 -17.95 1.81 -4.12
CA ILE A 195 -17.81 3.12 -3.47
C ILE A 195 -16.44 3.23 -2.79
N PHE A 196 -15.99 2.16 -2.12
CA PHE A 196 -14.66 2.11 -1.52
C PHE A 196 -13.56 2.27 -2.59
N GLY A 197 -13.69 1.59 -3.72
CA GLY A 197 -12.82 1.73 -4.89
C GLY A 197 -12.73 3.16 -5.41
N ILE A 198 -13.88 3.82 -5.57
CA ILE A 198 -13.95 5.24 -5.96
C ILE A 198 -13.22 6.12 -4.94
N GLY A 199 -13.47 5.89 -3.65
CA GLY A 199 -12.82 6.61 -2.55
C GLY A 199 -11.30 6.46 -2.57
N MET A 200 -10.78 5.26 -2.81
CA MET A 200 -9.34 5.02 -2.95
C MET A 200 -8.72 5.81 -4.10
N ALA A 201 -9.39 5.87 -5.26
CA ALA A 201 -8.92 6.64 -6.41
C ALA A 201 -8.94 8.16 -6.12
N LEU A 202 -9.94 8.61 -5.35
CA LEU A 202 -10.08 10.01 -4.95
C LEU A 202 -8.98 10.45 -3.96
N ALA A 203 -8.81 9.68 -2.88
CA ALA A 203 -7.84 9.93 -1.82
C ALA A 203 -6.39 9.69 -2.26
N GLY A 204 -6.18 8.77 -3.22
CA GLY A 204 -4.86 8.36 -3.67
C GLY A 204 -4.19 7.31 -2.77
N SER A 205 -4.91 6.77 -1.78
CA SER A 205 -4.49 5.77 -0.80
C SER A 205 -5.57 4.70 -0.60
N CYS A 206 -5.20 3.56 -0.01
CA CYS A 206 -6.14 2.60 0.60
C CYS A 206 -6.18 2.81 2.11
N ALA A 207 -6.99 2.03 2.86
CA ALA A 207 -7.09 2.18 4.33
C ALA A 207 -5.74 2.06 5.06
N SER A 208 -4.98 0.99 4.83
CA SER A 208 -3.62 0.84 5.37
C SER A 208 -2.67 1.92 4.84
N GLY A 209 -2.83 2.27 3.55
CA GLY A 209 -2.15 3.40 2.90
C GLY A 209 -2.30 4.71 3.66
N THR A 210 -3.53 5.06 4.05
CA THR A 210 -3.82 6.26 4.82
C THR A 210 -3.08 6.25 6.15
N LEU A 211 -3.07 5.11 6.86
CA LEU A 211 -2.38 5.00 8.15
C LEU A 211 -0.85 5.11 8.03
N PHE A 212 -0.21 4.32 7.18
CA PHE A 212 1.26 4.32 7.12
C PHE A 212 1.81 5.57 6.43
N VAL A 213 1.08 6.18 5.49
CA VAL A 213 1.51 7.42 4.84
C VAL A 213 1.28 8.62 5.78
N ALA A 214 0.22 8.62 6.59
CA ALA A 214 0.04 9.58 7.69
C ALA A 214 1.15 9.44 8.75
N GLY A 215 1.44 8.22 9.21
CA GLY A 215 2.56 7.93 10.11
C GLY A 215 3.93 8.30 9.52
N GLY A 216 4.05 8.29 8.19
CA GLY A 216 5.22 8.79 7.47
C GLY A 216 5.36 10.31 7.44
N GLY A 217 4.42 11.07 7.99
CA GLY A 217 4.41 12.53 8.06
C GLY A 217 3.57 13.22 6.98
N ASN A 218 2.76 12.52 6.19
CA ASN A 218 1.92 13.18 5.19
C ASN A 218 0.64 13.76 5.80
N THR A 219 0.57 15.09 5.87
CA THR A 219 -0.54 15.84 6.47
C THR A 219 -1.86 15.70 5.69
N ARG A 220 -1.82 15.59 4.35
CA ARG A 220 -3.01 15.33 3.53
C ARG A 220 -3.68 14.01 3.93
N MET A 221 -2.90 13.00 4.34
CA MET A 221 -3.47 11.73 4.79
C MET A 221 -4.17 11.82 6.14
N LEU A 222 -3.85 12.82 6.98
CA LEU A 222 -4.61 13.08 8.21
C LEU A 222 -6.01 13.58 7.89
N VAL A 223 -6.16 14.44 6.87
CA VAL A 223 -7.47 14.86 6.36
C VAL A 223 -8.24 13.64 5.85
N THR A 224 -7.61 12.82 4.99
CA THR A 224 -8.24 11.58 4.51
C THR A 224 -8.70 10.70 5.68
N LEU A 225 -7.86 10.52 6.72
CA LEU A 225 -8.18 9.70 7.89
C LEU A 225 -9.36 10.25 8.68
N ALA A 226 -9.40 11.55 8.94
CA ALA A 226 -10.50 12.20 9.66
C ALA A 226 -11.84 11.98 8.93
N PHE A 227 -11.87 12.20 7.62
CA PHE A 227 -13.08 11.97 6.82
C PHE A 227 -13.38 10.48 6.60
N PHE A 228 -12.38 9.60 6.65
CA PHE A 228 -12.60 8.15 6.70
C PHE A 228 -13.35 7.77 7.98
N ILE A 229 -12.93 8.28 9.14
CA ILE A 229 -13.60 8.06 10.42
C ILE A 229 -15.05 8.56 10.34
N ALA A 230 -15.27 9.77 9.85
CA ALA A 230 -16.62 10.33 9.67
C ALA A 230 -17.48 9.49 8.71
N GLY A 231 -16.95 9.09 7.56
CA GLY A 231 -17.65 8.24 6.60
C GLY A 231 -17.95 6.85 7.17
N SER A 232 -17.06 6.30 7.98
CA SER A 232 -17.24 5.02 8.65
C SER A 232 -18.34 5.08 9.70
N LEU A 233 -18.41 6.17 10.49
CA LEU A 233 -19.53 6.43 11.39
C LEU A 233 -20.85 6.53 10.61
N LEU A 234 -20.89 7.34 9.55
CA LEU A 234 -22.06 7.49 8.69
C LEU A 234 -22.50 6.14 8.10
N GLY A 235 -21.54 5.29 7.73
CA GLY A 235 -21.80 3.93 7.28
C GLY A 235 -22.58 3.13 8.33
N THR A 236 -22.20 3.21 9.62
CA THR A 236 -22.88 2.48 10.71
C THR A 236 -24.36 2.82 10.85
N ALA A 237 -24.75 4.07 10.58
CA ALA A 237 -26.16 4.49 10.59
C ALA A 237 -26.96 3.86 9.43
N HIS A 238 -26.33 3.68 8.26
CA HIS A 238 -27.01 3.22 7.04
C HIS A 238 -26.95 1.71 6.81
N VAL A 239 -26.08 0.97 7.52
CA VAL A 239 -25.97 -0.50 7.40
C VAL A 239 -27.34 -1.21 7.41
N PRO A 240 -28.33 -0.86 8.25
CA PRO A 240 -29.62 -1.56 8.29
C PRO A 240 -30.35 -1.58 6.94
N PHE A 241 -30.39 -0.43 6.25
CA PHE A 241 -30.99 -0.32 4.91
C PHE A 241 -30.25 -1.19 3.89
N TRP A 242 -28.91 -1.17 3.90
CA TRP A 242 -28.15 -1.96 2.94
C TRP A 242 -28.22 -3.47 3.19
N LEU A 243 -28.42 -3.88 4.45
CA LEU A 243 -28.60 -5.27 4.83
C LEU A 243 -30.01 -5.81 4.52
N SER A 244 -31.01 -4.94 4.30
CA SER A 244 -32.36 -5.36 3.91
C SER A 244 -32.48 -5.66 2.41
N LEU A 245 -31.47 -5.31 1.60
CA LEU A 245 -31.43 -5.63 0.18
C LEU A 245 -31.09 -7.12 -0.07
N PRO A 246 -31.41 -7.65 -1.27
CA PRO A 246 -31.11 -9.04 -1.61
C PRO A 246 -29.63 -9.40 -1.41
N ARG A 247 -29.42 -10.57 -0.80
CA ARG A 247 -28.10 -11.12 -0.50
C ARG A 247 -28.07 -12.63 -0.63
N LEU A 248 -26.94 -13.14 -1.09
CA LEU A 248 -26.64 -14.56 -1.10
C LEU A 248 -26.12 -15.00 0.28
N PRO A 249 -26.28 -16.28 0.64
CA PRO A 249 -25.66 -16.83 1.83
C PRO A 249 -24.13 -16.69 1.78
N ALA A 250 -23.50 -16.70 2.95
CA ALA A 250 -22.06 -16.63 3.06
C ALA A 250 -21.43 -17.93 2.53
N LEU A 251 -20.63 -17.82 1.46
CA LEU A 251 -19.99 -18.98 0.81
C LEU A 251 -18.54 -19.14 1.30
N SER A 252 -18.23 -20.34 1.77
CA SER A 252 -16.93 -20.74 2.33
C SER A 252 -16.34 -21.87 1.48
N LEU A 253 -15.19 -21.61 0.85
CA LEU A 253 -14.48 -22.61 0.04
C LEU A 253 -14.05 -23.84 0.87
N PRO A 254 -13.52 -23.70 2.11
CA PRO A 254 -13.19 -24.87 2.92
C PRO A 254 -14.41 -25.72 3.27
N ALA A 255 -15.59 -25.11 3.46
CA ALA A 255 -16.81 -25.84 3.75
C ALA A 255 -17.32 -26.64 2.53
N THR A 256 -17.08 -26.16 1.31
CA THR A 256 -17.56 -26.81 0.08
C THR A 256 -16.55 -27.78 -0.53
N PHE A 257 -15.26 -27.45 -0.51
CA PHE A 257 -14.20 -28.19 -1.22
C PHE A 257 -13.15 -28.81 -0.28
N GLY A 258 -13.35 -28.70 1.04
CA GLY A 258 -12.34 -29.04 2.04
C GLY A 258 -11.17 -28.04 2.05
N THR A 259 -10.37 -28.09 3.11
CA THR A 259 -9.21 -27.18 3.28
C THR A 259 -8.19 -27.31 2.14
N PRO A 260 -7.77 -28.51 1.70
CA PRO A 260 -6.82 -28.64 0.59
C PRO A 260 -7.39 -28.10 -0.74
N GLY A 261 -8.67 -28.36 -1.02
CA GLY A 261 -9.35 -27.86 -2.22
C GLY A 261 -9.46 -26.33 -2.20
N ALA A 262 -9.81 -25.74 -1.05
CA ALA A 262 -9.86 -24.29 -0.89
C ALA A 262 -8.49 -23.62 -1.10
N ILE A 263 -7.41 -24.23 -0.60
CA ILE A 263 -6.03 -23.77 -0.83
C ILE A 263 -5.70 -23.83 -2.32
N ALA A 264 -5.95 -24.98 -2.98
CA ALA A 264 -5.65 -25.16 -4.39
C ALA A 264 -6.40 -24.16 -5.29
N ILE A 265 -7.70 -23.98 -5.07
CA ILE A 265 -8.54 -23.02 -5.80
C ILE A 265 -8.02 -21.59 -5.59
N SER A 266 -7.74 -21.21 -4.34
CA SER A 266 -7.28 -19.86 -4.01
C SER A 266 -5.90 -19.54 -4.59
N LEU A 267 -4.98 -20.51 -4.57
CA LEU A 267 -3.66 -20.37 -5.20
C LEU A 267 -3.78 -20.33 -6.73
N GLY A 268 -4.69 -21.08 -7.33
CA GLY A 268 -5.01 -21.01 -8.76
C GLY A 268 -5.52 -19.62 -9.16
N LEU A 269 -6.43 -19.04 -8.37
CA LEU A 269 -6.91 -17.66 -8.58
C LEU A 269 -5.79 -16.63 -8.41
N CYS A 270 -4.93 -16.78 -7.40
CA CYS A 270 -3.72 -15.96 -7.26
C CYS A 270 -2.82 -16.06 -8.49
N ALA A 271 -2.54 -17.25 -8.99
CA ALA A 271 -1.73 -17.47 -10.19
C ALA A 271 -2.35 -16.81 -11.43
N ALA A 272 -3.67 -16.96 -11.62
CA ALA A 272 -4.41 -16.32 -12.69
C ALA A 272 -4.32 -14.78 -12.61
N LEU A 273 -4.51 -14.17 -11.43
CA LEU A 273 -4.37 -12.73 -11.24
C LEU A 273 -2.94 -12.23 -11.48
N ALA A 274 -1.94 -12.98 -11.02
CA ALA A 274 -0.53 -12.67 -11.29
C ALA A 274 -0.23 -12.70 -12.79
N TRP A 275 -0.78 -13.68 -13.52
CA TRP A 275 -0.66 -13.78 -14.97
C TRP A 275 -1.39 -12.65 -15.70
N LEU A 276 -2.65 -12.38 -15.35
CA LEU A 276 -3.45 -11.28 -15.91
C LEU A 276 -2.77 -9.92 -15.71
N SER A 277 -2.10 -9.71 -14.58
CA SER A 277 -1.36 -8.46 -14.30
C SER A 277 -0.19 -8.21 -15.25
N ARG A 278 0.29 -9.21 -16.00
CA ARG A 278 1.36 -9.09 -17.00
C ARG A 278 0.86 -8.74 -18.39
N LEU A 279 -0.43 -8.91 -18.66
CA LEU A 279 -0.98 -8.62 -20.00
C LEU A 279 -0.79 -7.15 -20.42
N PRO A 280 -1.01 -6.15 -19.54
CA PRO A 280 -0.78 -4.74 -19.89
C PRO A 280 0.70 -4.40 -20.14
N GLU A 281 1.63 -5.12 -19.50
CA GLU A 281 3.09 -4.92 -19.65
C GLU A 281 3.56 -5.29 -21.06
N ARG A 282 2.93 -6.29 -21.69
CA ARG A 282 3.25 -6.72 -23.06
C ARG A 282 3.01 -5.61 -24.10
N SER A 283 2.03 -4.75 -23.86
CA SER A 283 1.68 -3.65 -24.76
C SER A 283 2.38 -2.32 -24.41
N ARG A 284 3.05 -2.24 -23.25
CA ARG A 284 3.71 -1.03 -22.75
C ARG A 284 5.01 -1.41 -22.01
N PRO A 285 6.08 -1.75 -22.74
CA PRO A 285 7.34 -2.15 -22.14
C PRO A 285 7.86 -1.06 -21.20
N ILE A 286 8.14 -1.42 -19.94
CA ILE A 286 8.73 -0.52 -18.97
C ILE A 286 10.22 -0.37 -19.34
N PRO A 287 10.76 0.85 -19.48
CA PRO A 287 12.17 1.05 -19.77
C PRO A 287 13.06 0.34 -18.74
N ALA A 288 14.03 -0.45 -19.23
CA ALA A 288 14.92 -1.28 -18.40
C ALA A 288 15.86 -0.48 -17.47
N SER A 289 15.98 0.84 -17.65
CA SER A 289 16.98 1.69 -16.98
C SER A 289 16.67 2.06 -15.52
N ARG A 290 15.80 1.32 -14.83
CA ARG A 290 15.50 1.60 -13.41
C ARG A 290 16.59 0.97 -12.54
N SER A 291 17.58 1.77 -12.14
CA SER A 291 18.56 1.35 -11.13
C SER A 291 17.82 0.86 -9.88
N VAL A 292 18.05 -0.40 -9.52
CA VAL A 292 17.49 -0.97 -8.29
C VAL A 292 18.29 -0.37 -7.14
N PRO A 293 17.66 0.41 -6.25
CA PRO A 293 18.37 0.95 -5.09
C PRO A 293 18.88 -0.20 -4.22
N PRO A 294 20.07 -0.07 -3.60
CA PRO A 294 20.61 -1.12 -2.75
C PRO A 294 19.66 -1.39 -1.58
N PHE A 295 19.42 -2.67 -1.29
CA PHE A 295 18.58 -3.08 -0.17
C PHE A 295 19.18 -2.61 1.16
N ARG A 296 18.36 -1.96 1.99
CA ARG A 296 18.73 -1.53 3.33
C ARG A 296 17.62 -1.90 4.29
N LEU A 297 17.89 -2.82 5.21
CA LEU A 297 16.88 -3.35 6.12
C LEU A 297 16.20 -2.23 6.94
N LEU A 298 16.98 -1.33 7.56
CA LEU A 298 16.43 -0.31 8.46
C LEU A 298 16.09 1.03 7.79
N ARG A 299 16.63 1.32 6.60
CA ARG A 299 16.45 2.62 5.91
C ARG A 299 15.60 2.52 4.64
N GLY A 300 15.41 1.31 4.11
CA GLY A 300 14.78 1.08 2.82
C GLY A 300 15.52 1.75 1.65
N PRO A 301 14.88 1.78 0.46
CA PRO A 301 13.59 1.15 0.16
C PRO A 301 13.69 -0.38 0.12
N TRP A 302 12.59 -1.06 0.44
CA TRP A 302 12.49 -2.51 0.32
C TRP A 302 11.92 -2.89 -1.05
N PRO A 303 12.38 -4.00 -1.65
CA PRO A 303 11.71 -4.56 -2.81
C PRO A 303 10.31 -5.05 -2.42
N ALA A 304 9.35 -4.95 -3.33
CA ALA A 304 7.95 -5.21 -3.02
C ALA A 304 7.67 -6.65 -2.53
N TRP A 305 8.44 -7.64 -3.01
CA TRP A 305 8.34 -9.03 -2.56
C TRP A 305 8.75 -9.19 -1.08
N PHE A 306 9.76 -8.45 -0.62
CA PHE A 306 10.21 -8.49 0.76
C PHE A 306 9.19 -7.81 1.67
N GLY A 307 8.58 -6.70 1.19
CA GLY A 307 7.40 -6.12 1.82
C GLY A 307 6.25 -7.13 1.97
N ALA A 308 5.94 -7.89 0.90
CA ALA A 308 4.91 -8.93 0.95
C ALA A 308 5.22 -10.01 2.00
N LEU A 309 6.47 -10.46 2.08
CA LEU A 309 6.90 -11.45 3.07
C LEU A 309 6.72 -10.96 4.50
N VAL A 310 7.22 -9.77 4.84
CA VAL A 310 7.12 -9.22 6.19
C VAL A 310 5.66 -8.90 6.57
N LEU A 311 4.87 -8.43 5.60
CA LEU A 311 3.43 -8.23 5.80
C LEU A 311 2.66 -9.54 6.00
N ALA A 312 3.08 -10.63 5.34
CA ALA A 312 2.52 -11.96 5.57
C ALA A 312 2.80 -12.43 7.00
N ILE A 313 4.02 -12.23 7.49
CA ILE A 313 4.39 -12.53 8.88
C ILE A 313 3.54 -11.71 9.85
N ALA A 314 3.37 -10.41 9.61
CA ALA A 314 2.51 -9.55 10.42
C ALA A 314 1.05 -10.04 10.41
N ALA A 315 0.51 -10.42 9.25
CA ALA A 315 -0.86 -10.93 9.13
C ALA A 315 -1.04 -12.28 9.85
N LEU A 316 -0.08 -13.20 9.75
CA LEU A 316 -0.09 -14.47 10.50
C LEU A 316 0.06 -14.23 12.01
N GLY A 317 0.84 -13.23 12.42
CA GLY A 317 0.90 -12.77 13.81
C GLY A 317 -0.47 -12.32 14.34
N MET A 318 -1.32 -11.72 13.50
CA MET A 318 -2.72 -11.41 13.88
C MET A 318 -3.55 -12.66 14.10
N PHE A 319 -3.41 -13.67 13.25
CA PHE A 319 -4.09 -14.95 13.44
C PHE A 319 -3.66 -15.63 14.74
N LEU A 320 -2.37 -15.66 15.05
CA LEU A 320 -1.84 -16.26 16.28
C LEU A 320 -2.21 -15.47 17.55
N SER A 321 -2.31 -14.15 17.46
CA SER A 321 -2.60 -13.31 18.63
C SER A 321 -4.11 -13.15 18.87
N LEU A 322 -4.85 -12.80 17.81
CA LEU A 322 -6.26 -12.42 17.89
C LEU A 322 -7.21 -13.55 17.49
N HIS A 323 -6.71 -14.69 17.01
CA HIS A 323 -7.52 -15.82 16.53
C HIS A 323 -8.52 -15.43 15.42
N ARG A 324 -8.19 -14.36 14.67
CA ARG A 324 -9.01 -13.82 13.58
C ARG A 324 -8.13 -13.04 12.57
N PRO A 325 -8.63 -12.78 11.35
CA PRO A 325 -7.89 -12.04 10.35
C PRO A 325 -7.61 -10.58 10.75
N TRP A 326 -6.65 -9.96 10.04
CA TRP A 326 -6.28 -8.57 10.26
C TRP A 326 -7.39 -7.60 9.85
N GLY A 327 -7.90 -6.81 10.82
CA GLY A 327 -8.82 -5.70 10.60
C GLY A 327 -8.16 -4.33 10.60
N VAL A 328 -8.80 -3.34 9.96
CA VAL A 328 -8.37 -1.92 10.01
C VAL A 328 -9.56 -1.01 10.27
N THR A 329 -10.61 -1.14 9.47
CA THR A 329 -11.69 -0.13 9.40
C THR A 329 -12.71 -0.21 10.53
N GLU A 330 -12.76 -1.31 11.29
CA GLU A 330 -13.63 -1.42 12.48
C GLU A 330 -13.27 -0.37 13.54
N ALA A 331 -11.97 -0.11 13.74
CA ALA A 331 -11.52 0.92 14.67
C ALA A 331 -12.02 2.31 14.26
N PHE A 332 -12.11 2.61 12.97
CA PHE A 332 -12.59 3.92 12.49
C PHE A 332 -14.07 4.13 12.80
N ALA A 333 -14.88 3.07 12.71
CA ALA A 333 -16.28 3.12 13.16
C ALA A 333 -16.36 3.43 14.67
N LEU A 334 -15.54 2.74 15.48
CA LEU A 334 -15.49 2.94 16.93
C LEU A 334 -15.00 4.35 17.31
N TRP A 335 -13.94 4.83 16.66
CA TRP A 335 -13.41 6.18 16.91
C TRP A 335 -14.45 7.24 16.54
N GLY A 336 -15.12 7.08 15.40
CA GLY A 336 -16.19 7.99 14.98
C GLY A 336 -17.36 7.98 15.96
N ALA A 337 -17.80 6.80 16.40
CA ALA A 337 -18.84 6.67 17.41
C ALA A 337 -18.48 7.34 18.73
N LYS A 338 -17.25 7.16 19.22
CA LYS A 338 -16.79 7.79 20.46
C LYS A 338 -16.62 9.30 20.34
N ILE A 339 -16.17 9.80 19.19
CA ILE A 339 -16.15 11.25 18.92
C ILE A 339 -17.58 11.80 18.92
N TYR A 340 -18.51 11.11 18.27
CA TYR A 340 -19.93 11.50 18.24
C TYR A 340 -20.57 11.50 19.64
N GLN A 341 -20.22 10.52 20.48
CA GLN A 341 -20.60 10.47 21.90
C GLN A 341 -19.98 11.59 22.73
N ALA A 342 -18.71 11.92 22.49
CA ALA A 342 -18.05 13.05 23.15
C ALA A 342 -18.68 14.40 22.79
N LEU A 343 -19.34 14.50 21.63
CA LEU A 343 -20.11 15.68 21.21
C LEU A 343 -21.54 15.72 21.79
N GLY A 344 -21.91 14.76 22.64
CA GLY A 344 -23.21 14.72 23.32
C GLY A 344 -24.30 13.91 22.61
N PHE A 345 -23.98 13.25 21.49
CA PHE A 345 -24.95 12.43 20.76
C PHE A 345 -24.81 10.94 21.04
N SER A 346 -25.89 10.17 20.91
CA SER A 346 -25.84 8.71 21.13
C SER A 346 -25.89 7.93 19.82
N VAL A 347 -25.01 6.94 19.68
CA VAL A 347 -25.13 5.87 18.65
C VAL A 347 -25.65 4.56 19.23
N ALA A 348 -26.00 4.57 20.51
CA ALA A 348 -26.37 3.39 21.28
C ALA A 348 -27.47 2.56 20.64
N ASP A 349 -28.47 3.27 20.13
CA ASP A 349 -29.74 2.72 19.66
C ASP A 349 -29.67 2.38 18.18
N TRP A 350 -28.54 2.65 17.52
CA TRP A 350 -28.36 2.29 16.12
C TRP A 350 -28.19 0.77 16.01
N PRO A 351 -28.89 0.09 15.09
CA PRO A 351 -28.85 -1.37 15.01
C PRO A 351 -27.43 -1.94 14.78
N TYR A 352 -26.53 -1.19 14.15
CA TYR A 352 -25.13 -1.58 14.00
C TYR A 352 -24.42 -1.76 15.35
N TRP A 353 -24.75 -0.96 16.37
CA TRP A 353 -24.12 -1.02 17.70
C TRP A 353 -24.82 -1.97 18.68
N SER A 354 -25.76 -2.78 18.20
CA SER A 354 -26.44 -3.82 18.99
C SER A 354 -25.55 -5.05 19.27
N GLY A 355 -25.99 -5.90 20.20
CA GLY A 355 -25.31 -7.13 20.59
C GLY A 355 -23.92 -6.89 21.19
N GLY A 356 -22.97 -7.76 20.87
CA GLY A 356 -21.59 -7.69 21.41
C GLY A 356 -20.81 -6.42 21.02
N ARG A 357 -21.28 -5.63 20.05
CA ARG A 357 -20.67 -4.33 19.70
C ARG A 357 -21.03 -3.22 20.67
N ARG A 358 -22.14 -3.34 21.41
CA ARG A 358 -22.60 -2.34 22.39
C ARG A 358 -21.56 -2.08 23.48
N ALA A 359 -20.94 -3.15 23.99
CA ALA A 359 -19.92 -3.08 25.03
C ALA A 359 -18.67 -2.29 24.61
N GLN A 360 -18.39 -2.19 23.31
CA GLN A 360 -17.23 -1.45 22.79
C GLN A 360 -17.40 0.06 22.96
N LEU A 361 -18.64 0.56 23.02
CA LEU A 361 -18.92 1.99 23.16
C LEU A 361 -18.52 2.53 24.54
N THR A 362 -18.63 1.71 25.60
CA THR A 362 -18.26 2.10 26.97
C THR A 362 -16.81 1.78 27.31
N GLN A 363 -16.19 0.80 26.65
CA GLN A 363 -14.79 0.46 26.89
C GLN A 363 -13.81 1.49 26.31
N PRO A 364 -12.59 1.65 26.87
CA PRO A 364 -11.55 2.49 26.29
C PRO A 364 -11.20 2.09 24.86
N VAL A 365 -10.77 3.06 24.02
CA VAL A 365 -10.34 2.79 22.63
C VAL A 365 -9.24 1.73 22.56
N LEU A 366 -8.35 1.72 23.56
CA LEU A 366 -7.23 0.77 23.65
C LEU A 366 -7.65 -0.65 24.06
N ALA A 367 -8.89 -0.86 24.51
CA ALA A 367 -9.41 -2.22 24.74
C ALA A 367 -9.76 -2.94 23.42
N HIS A 368 -9.95 -2.17 22.34
CA HIS A 368 -10.30 -2.67 21.03
C HIS A 368 -9.05 -3.03 20.22
N ALA A 369 -8.86 -4.33 19.94
CA ALA A 369 -7.66 -4.86 19.29
C ALA A 369 -7.31 -4.17 17.97
N THR A 370 -8.30 -3.90 17.10
CA THR A 370 -8.04 -3.21 15.82
C THR A 370 -7.55 -1.78 16.03
N SER A 371 -7.97 -1.09 17.10
CA SER A 371 -7.47 0.25 17.43
C SER A 371 -6.00 0.19 17.82
N VAL A 372 -5.64 -0.77 18.68
CA VAL A 372 -4.27 -1.03 19.11
C VAL A 372 -3.38 -1.33 17.90
N THR A 373 -3.80 -2.24 17.03
CA THR A 373 -3.08 -2.57 15.78
C THR A 373 -2.89 -1.34 14.88
N ASN A 374 -3.92 -0.51 14.68
CA ASN A 374 -3.81 0.68 13.84
C ASN A 374 -2.85 1.74 14.41
N LEU A 375 -2.89 1.96 15.72
CA LEU A 375 -1.97 2.89 16.40
C LEU A 375 -0.53 2.39 16.32
N ALA A 376 -0.31 1.09 16.54
CA ALA A 376 1.00 0.47 16.39
C ALA A 376 1.51 0.54 14.95
N LEU A 377 0.63 0.35 13.95
CA LEU A 377 0.95 0.52 12.53
C LEU A 377 1.42 1.95 12.22
N ILE A 378 0.72 2.97 12.71
CA ILE A 378 1.15 4.37 12.56
C ILE A 378 2.54 4.56 13.19
N ALA A 379 2.75 4.06 14.41
CA ALA A 379 4.04 4.15 15.10
C ALA A 379 5.17 3.44 14.32
N GLY A 380 4.92 2.24 13.79
CA GLY A 380 5.89 1.50 12.98
C GLY A 380 6.26 2.22 11.69
N ALA A 381 5.28 2.82 11.02
CA ALA A 381 5.52 3.65 9.85
C ALA A 381 6.32 4.93 10.18
N MET A 382 6.06 5.53 11.34
CA MET A 382 6.80 6.71 11.82
C MET A 382 8.25 6.39 12.18
N VAL A 383 8.52 5.23 12.79
CA VAL A 383 9.89 4.71 12.97
C VAL A 383 10.57 4.52 11.62
N ALA A 384 9.95 3.81 10.69
CA ALA A 384 10.49 3.57 9.35
C ALA A 384 10.82 4.87 8.60
N ALA A 385 9.91 5.86 8.66
CA ALA A 385 10.10 7.18 8.06
C ALA A 385 11.25 7.96 8.70
N SER A 386 11.39 7.87 10.01
CA SER A 386 12.46 8.55 10.77
C SER A 386 13.82 7.94 10.45
N LEU A 387 13.93 6.59 10.46
CA LEU A 387 15.17 5.89 10.10
C LEU A 387 15.57 6.10 8.64
N ALA A 388 14.60 6.25 7.74
CA ALA A 388 14.83 6.62 6.35
C ALA A 388 15.24 8.09 6.15
N GLY A 389 15.15 8.93 7.19
CA GLY A 389 15.40 10.38 7.09
C GLY A 389 14.34 11.13 6.29
N ARG A 390 13.14 10.57 6.17
CA ARG A 390 12.05 11.05 5.29
C ARG A 390 10.83 11.59 6.04
N PHE A 391 10.84 11.56 7.37
CA PHE A 391 9.76 12.16 8.16
C PHE A 391 9.84 13.68 8.10
N ARG A 392 9.00 14.30 7.26
CA ARG A 392 8.95 15.74 7.01
C ARG A 392 7.50 16.21 6.79
N PRO A 393 6.75 16.49 7.86
CA PRO A 393 5.38 16.98 7.72
C PRO A 393 5.33 18.37 7.09
N VAL A 394 4.50 18.52 6.06
CA VAL A 394 4.26 19.77 5.34
C VAL A 394 2.82 20.20 5.63
N TRP A 395 2.62 21.28 6.37
CA TRP A 395 1.27 21.70 6.81
C TRP A 395 0.50 22.52 5.77
N THR A 396 1.09 22.75 4.59
CA THR A 396 0.46 23.45 3.47
C THR A 396 -0.19 22.44 2.53
N VAL A 397 -1.53 22.40 2.52
CA VAL A 397 -2.32 21.54 1.63
C VAL A 397 -3.30 22.41 0.85
N SER A 398 -3.34 22.27 -0.46
CA SER A 398 -4.23 23.09 -1.30
C SER A 398 -5.70 22.73 -1.07
N GLY A 399 -6.63 23.68 -1.28
CA GLY A 399 -8.06 23.43 -1.11
C GLY A 399 -8.58 22.25 -1.95
N ARG A 400 -8.04 22.06 -3.16
CA ARG A 400 -8.34 20.91 -4.02
C ARG A 400 -7.87 19.58 -3.41
N GLU A 401 -6.70 19.57 -2.79
CA GLU A 401 -6.18 18.37 -2.11
C GLU A 401 -6.99 18.02 -0.87
N VAL A 402 -7.40 19.03 -0.09
CA VAL A 402 -8.32 18.86 1.05
C VAL A 402 -9.65 18.28 0.57
N ALA A 403 -10.27 18.88 -0.46
CA ALA A 403 -11.56 18.41 -0.99
C ALA A 403 -11.48 16.96 -1.49
N THR A 404 -10.42 16.61 -2.24
CA THR A 404 -10.26 15.23 -2.74
C THR A 404 -9.90 14.22 -1.65
N ALA A 405 -9.16 14.64 -0.62
CA ALA A 405 -8.88 13.83 0.56
C ALA A 405 -10.17 13.60 1.40
N ALA A 406 -10.98 14.63 1.58
CA ALA A 406 -12.24 14.56 2.32
C ALA A 406 -13.26 13.67 1.62
N LEU A 407 -13.54 13.92 0.34
CA LEU A 407 -14.47 13.11 -0.45
C LEU A 407 -14.00 11.65 -0.57
N GLY A 408 -12.69 11.44 -0.77
CA GLY A 408 -12.11 10.11 -0.82
C GLY A 408 -12.19 9.38 0.53
N GLY A 409 -11.90 10.08 1.63
CA GLY A 409 -12.05 9.58 2.99
C GLY A 409 -13.48 9.16 3.29
N LEU A 410 -14.46 10.04 3.07
CA LEU A 410 -15.88 9.76 3.30
C LEU A 410 -16.34 8.52 2.52
N ALA A 411 -16.03 8.45 1.22
CA ALA A 411 -16.39 7.31 0.38
C ALA A 411 -15.72 6.00 0.85
N MET A 412 -14.43 6.03 1.21
CA MET A 412 -13.77 4.85 1.77
C MET A 412 -14.38 4.43 3.11
N GLY A 413 -14.68 5.37 4.01
CA GLY A 413 -15.33 5.10 5.29
C GLY A 413 -16.68 4.43 5.12
N TYR A 414 -17.53 5.04 4.32
CA TYR A 414 -18.87 4.56 4.05
C TYR A 414 -18.85 3.18 3.38
N GLY A 415 -18.12 3.05 2.27
CA GLY A 415 -18.01 1.80 1.52
C GLY A 415 -17.42 0.66 2.35
N ALA A 416 -16.49 0.95 3.27
CA ALA A 416 -15.89 -0.06 4.13
C ALA A 416 -16.86 -0.68 5.15
N ARG A 417 -17.91 0.05 5.57
CA ARG A 417 -18.93 -0.52 6.45
C ARG A 417 -19.89 -1.41 5.69
N LEU A 418 -20.25 -1.00 4.47
CA LEU A 418 -21.19 -1.75 3.63
C LEU A 418 -20.59 -3.04 3.06
N SER A 419 -19.29 -3.02 2.78
CA SER A 419 -18.56 -4.16 2.21
C SER A 419 -17.72 -4.94 3.23
N SER A 420 -18.05 -4.80 4.52
CA SER A 420 -17.44 -5.53 5.64
C SER A 420 -15.90 -5.42 5.74
N GLY A 421 -15.30 -4.35 5.23
CA GLY A 421 -13.86 -4.13 5.36
C GLY A 421 -13.24 -3.27 4.27
N CYS A 422 -11.91 -3.34 4.20
CA CYS A 422 -11.08 -2.68 3.20
C CYS A 422 -10.19 -3.71 2.49
N ASN A 423 -9.12 -3.29 1.80
CA ASN A 423 -8.17 -4.24 1.19
C ASN A 423 -7.56 -5.24 2.19
N ILE A 424 -7.29 -4.80 3.41
CA ILE A 424 -6.75 -5.68 4.46
C ILE A 424 -7.86 -6.56 5.04
N GLY A 425 -9.02 -5.96 5.36
CA GLY A 425 -10.08 -6.71 6.03
C GLY A 425 -10.94 -7.57 5.11
N ALA A 426 -11.54 -6.97 4.08
CA ALA A 426 -12.47 -7.66 3.18
C ALA A 426 -11.74 -8.48 2.12
N LEU A 427 -10.73 -7.90 1.44
CA LEU A 427 -9.96 -8.65 0.43
C LEU A 427 -9.03 -9.67 1.06
N MET A 428 -7.99 -9.22 1.77
CA MET A 428 -7.00 -10.14 2.34
C MET A 428 -7.64 -11.04 3.39
N GLY A 429 -8.31 -10.48 4.40
CA GLY A 429 -8.96 -11.25 5.45
C GLY A 429 -10.00 -12.24 4.91
N GLY A 430 -10.82 -11.84 3.93
CA GLY A 430 -11.79 -12.73 3.29
C GLY A 430 -11.15 -13.87 2.50
N VAL A 431 -10.17 -13.57 1.65
CA VAL A 431 -9.44 -14.57 0.87
C VAL A 431 -8.70 -15.55 1.78
N THR A 432 -7.95 -15.06 2.77
CA THR A 432 -7.19 -15.89 3.71
C THR A 432 -8.08 -16.64 4.71
N SER A 433 -9.38 -16.32 4.77
CA SER A 433 -10.39 -17.08 5.50
C SER A 433 -11.13 -18.09 4.62
N GLY A 434 -10.80 -18.16 3.33
CA GLY A 434 -11.45 -19.05 2.37
C GLY A 434 -12.85 -18.59 1.97
N SER A 435 -13.19 -17.33 2.18
CA SER A 435 -14.52 -16.81 1.84
C SER A 435 -14.57 -16.22 0.44
N LEU A 436 -15.66 -16.50 -0.28
CA LEU A 436 -15.89 -15.98 -1.62
C LEU A 436 -15.95 -14.45 -1.66
N HIS A 437 -16.41 -13.81 -0.58
CA HIS A 437 -16.60 -12.35 -0.55
C HIS A 437 -15.31 -11.58 -0.81
N GLY A 438 -14.14 -12.12 -0.41
CA GLY A 438 -12.87 -11.43 -0.61
C GLY A 438 -12.51 -11.27 -2.10
N TRP A 439 -12.78 -12.31 -2.90
CA TRP A 439 -12.59 -12.27 -4.35
C TRP A 439 -13.59 -11.33 -5.03
N VAL A 440 -14.86 -11.41 -4.63
CA VAL A 440 -15.93 -10.55 -5.16
C VAL A 440 -15.65 -9.07 -4.82
N TRP A 441 -15.19 -8.80 -3.60
CA TRP A 441 -14.77 -7.48 -3.17
C TRP A 441 -13.66 -6.93 -4.05
N ALA A 442 -12.66 -7.76 -4.38
CA ALA A 442 -11.55 -7.38 -5.24
C ALA A 442 -12.05 -6.84 -6.59
N VAL A 443 -12.98 -7.57 -7.22
CA VAL A 443 -13.54 -7.21 -8.52
C VAL A 443 -14.35 -5.91 -8.43
N ALA A 444 -15.28 -5.83 -7.48
CA ALA A 444 -16.16 -4.66 -7.33
C ALA A 444 -15.37 -3.39 -6.97
N ALA A 445 -14.42 -3.48 -6.03
CA ALA A 445 -13.57 -2.36 -5.64
C ALA A 445 -12.62 -1.94 -6.78
N PHE A 446 -12.05 -2.89 -7.52
CA PHE A 446 -11.21 -2.57 -8.67
C PHE A 446 -12.01 -1.89 -9.78
N ALA A 447 -13.25 -2.33 -10.04
CA ALA A 447 -14.15 -1.71 -11.00
C ALA A 447 -14.47 -0.25 -10.63
N GLY A 448 -14.85 0.01 -9.37
CA GLY A 448 -15.08 1.37 -8.88
C GLY A 448 -13.83 2.26 -8.96
N TYR A 449 -12.66 1.70 -8.61
CA TYR A 449 -11.38 2.39 -8.73
C TYR A 449 -11.06 2.77 -10.19
N ALA A 450 -11.22 1.83 -11.12
CA ALA A 450 -10.98 2.03 -12.54
C ALA A 450 -11.94 3.05 -13.17
N LEU A 451 -13.22 3.01 -12.78
CA LEU A 451 -14.24 3.98 -13.20
C LEU A 451 -13.83 5.41 -12.80
N MET A 452 -13.47 5.61 -11.54
CA MET A 452 -13.08 6.93 -11.04
C MET A 452 -11.80 7.45 -11.71
N LEU A 453 -10.82 6.58 -12.01
CA LEU A 453 -9.62 6.99 -12.75
C LEU A 453 -9.93 7.45 -14.17
N ARG A 454 -10.90 6.82 -14.86
CA ARG A 454 -11.34 7.27 -16.19
C ARG A 454 -11.99 8.65 -16.13
N TRP A 455 -12.78 8.91 -15.09
CA TRP A 455 -13.43 10.21 -14.88
C TRP A 455 -12.43 11.33 -14.50
N ARG A 456 -11.37 11.01 -13.75
CA ARG A 456 -10.30 11.99 -13.42
C ARG A 456 -9.35 12.31 -14.56
N LEU A 457 -9.28 11.45 -15.58
CA LEU A 457 -8.39 11.60 -16.73
C LEU A 457 -9.20 11.81 -18.02
N PRO A 458 -10.02 12.87 -18.15
CA PRO A 458 -10.57 13.20 -19.46
C PRO A 458 -9.41 13.62 -20.37
N GLY A 459 -9.21 12.91 -21.49
CA GLY A 459 -8.34 13.38 -22.58
C GLY A 459 -7.09 12.57 -22.97
N ARG A 460 -7.06 11.23 -22.83
CA ARG A 460 -5.95 10.43 -23.40
C ARG A 460 -6.34 9.29 -24.35
N ARG A 461 -7.56 9.33 -24.90
CA ARG A 461 -8.04 8.35 -25.89
C ARG A 461 -7.98 8.82 -27.35
N GLY A 462 -7.47 10.03 -27.62
CA GLY A 462 -7.42 10.62 -28.97
C GLY A 462 -6.11 10.46 -29.75
N ASP A 463 -4.94 10.46 -29.11
CA ASP A 463 -3.67 10.67 -29.84
C ASP A 463 -2.97 9.41 -30.38
N ALA A 464 -3.63 8.25 -30.33
CA ALA A 464 -3.06 7.00 -30.86
C ALA A 464 -3.49 6.68 -32.32
N ARG A 465 -4.21 7.57 -33.01
CA ARG A 465 -4.68 7.35 -34.40
C ARG A 465 -4.16 8.35 -35.44
N VAL A 466 -3.23 9.25 -35.09
CA VAL A 466 -2.67 10.20 -36.06
C VAL A 466 -1.14 10.10 -36.03
N GLN A 467 -0.60 9.00 -36.53
CA GLN A 467 0.84 8.92 -36.85
C GLN A 467 1.17 7.91 -37.95
N ASN A 468 0.15 7.44 -38.70
CA ASN A 468 0.34 6.68 -39.93
C ASN A 468 -0.44 7.38 -41.06
N ALA A 469 0.14 8.44 -41.61
CA ALA A 469 -0.19 8.91 -42.94
C ALA A 469 1.15 9.07 -43.68
N PRO A 470 1.38 8.31 -44.76
CA PRO A 470 2.59 8.44 -45.56
C PRO A 470 2.52 9.72 -46.39
N SER A 471 3.62 10.47 -46.40
CA SER A 471 3.98 11.42 -47.46
C SER A 471 5.01 10.77 -48.36
#